data_AF-A0A2W6CNL2-F1
#
_entry.id   AF-A0A2W6CNL2-F1
#
_cell.length_a   1.000
_cell.length_b   1.000
_cell.length_c   1.000
_cell.angle_alpha   90.00
_cell.angle_beta   90.00
_cell.angle_gamma   90.00
#
_symmetry.space_group_name_H-M   'P 1'
#
loop_
_entity.id
_entity.type
_entity.pdbx_description
1 polymer ?
#
loop_
_entity_poly.entity_id
_entity_poly.type
_entity_poly.pdbx_seq_one_letter_code
_entity_poly.pdbx_strand_id
1 'polypeptide(L)'
;DAVPAGWEVEFIADRRDLKEAALWSPALAAGTSRATILPQGHVLLPIPGEEVAHRDPGAFLLDPNPAVTRAGLVEDLARSLGAWKIDPQIAFLSSDQPLHTPFGRTLRVLDSRPWEQKALRARLRALDIGSVDIRRRGLAGDVEDLHRQLKLRGTQRATLVMTRVDDRPWALICTDPPSH
;
A
#
# COMPACT_ATOMS: atom_id res chain seq x y z
N ASP A 1 -0.73 -22.61 3.43
CA ASP A 1 -1.43 -23.63 4.25
C ASP A 1 -0.50 -24.70 4.81
N ALA A 2 0.43 -24.33 5.70
CA ALA A 2 1.20 -25.31 6.47
C ALA A 2 1.91 -24.70 7.70
N VAL A 3 1.29 -23.75 8.40
CA VAL A 3 1.83 -23.30 9.71
C VAL A 3 1.24 -24.21 10.78
N PRO A 4 2.05 -24.98 11.53
CA PRO A 4 1.51 -25.85 12.57
C PRO A 4 0.80 -25.05 13.66
N ALA A 5 -0.19 -25.66 14.31
CA ALA A 5 -0.93 -25.00 15.38
C ALA A 5 0.01 -24.50 16.50
N GLY A 6 -0.18 -23.26 16.93
CA GLY A 6 0.63 -22.62 17.98
C GLY A 6 2.00 -22.11 17.53
N TRP A 7 2.40 -22.32 16.27
CA TRP A 7 3.61 -21.72 15.71
C TRP A 7 3.30 -20.34 15.13
N GLU A 8 4.29 -19.46 15.20
CA GLU A 8 4.23 -18.14 14.56
C GLU A 8 4.95 -18.19 13.22
N VAL A 9 4.38 -17.51 12.22
CA VAL A 9 5.06 -17.26 10.94
C VAL A 9 5.59 -15.83 10.88
N GLU A 10 6.88 -15.69 10.61
CA GLU A 10 7.51 -14.40 10.32
C GLU A 10 7.71 -14.23 8.82
N PHE A 11 7.37 -13.06 8.30
CA PHE A 11 7.73 -12.64 6.96
C PHE A 11 8.78 -11.53 7.03
N ILE A 12 9.90 -11.73 6.35
CA ILE A 12 11.06 -10.82 6.39
C ILE A 12 11.24 -10.17 5.04
N ALA A 13 11.25 -8.84 5.02
CA ALA A 13 11.60 -8.05 3.86
C ALA A 13 12.92 -7.31 4.09
N ASP A 14 13.76 -7.26 3.06
CA ASP A 14 14.84 -6.27 2.97
C ASP A 14 14.31 -5.05 2.24
N ARG A 15 14.20 -3.93 2.95
CA ARG A 15 13.49 -2.73 2.52
C ARG A 15 12.08 -3.08 2.04
N ARG A 16 11.83 -3.10 0.72
CA ARG A 16 10.52 -3.34 0.10
C ARG A 16 10.42 -4.73 -0.55
N ASP A 17 11.48 -5.52 -0.51
CA ASP A 17 11.54 -6.82 -1.16
C ASP A 17 11.34 -7.91 -0.11
N LEU A 18 10.22 -8.65 -0.20
CA LEU A 18 10.02 -9.84 0.60
C LEU A 18 11.10 -10.88 0.25
N LYS A 19 11.84 -11.34 1.25
CA LYS A 19 12.94 -12.30 1.05
C LYS A 19 12.57 -13.68 1.56
N GLU A 20 12.12 -13.78 2.80
CA GLU A 20 12.04 -15.06 3.52
C GLU A 20 10.79 -15.17 4.37
N ALA A 21 10.45 -16.41 4.71
CA ALA A 21 9.48 -16.72 5.76
C ALA A 21 10.13 -17.70 6.75
N ALA A 22 9.99 -17.41 8.05
CA ALA A 22 10.51 -18.23 9.14
C ALA A 22 9.38 -18.71 10.05
N LEU A 23 9.57 -19.86 10.69
CA LEU A 23 8.64 -20.40 11.66
C LEU A 23 9.27 -20.37 13.05
N TRP A 24 8.55 -19.80 14.01
CA TRP A 24 8.93 -19.81 15.41
C TRP A 24 8.13 -20.87 16.15
N SER A 25 8.84 -21.71 16.90
CA SER A 25 8.20 -22.71 17.75
C SER A 25 7.34 -22.03 18.82
N PRO A 26 6.34 -22.73 19.40
CA PRO A 26 5.44 -22.14 20.39
C PRO A 26 6.17 -21.53 21.60
N ALA A 27 7.37 -22.02 21.94
CA ALA A 27 8.19 -21.48 23.02
C ALA A 27 8.87 -20.13 22.69
N LEU A 28 8.97 -19.77 21.40
CA LEU A 28 9.60 -18.53 20.91
C LEU A 28 8.61 -17.61 20.19
N ALA A 29 7.37 -18.04 20.02
CA ALA A 29 6.32 -17.27 19.36
C ALA A 29 5.92 -16.05 20.21
N ALA A 30 5.76 -14.91 19.57
CA ALA A 30 5.22 -13.68 20.16
C ALA A 30 3.81 -13.33 19.64
N GLY A 31 3.27 -14.12 18.72
CA GLY A 31 1.98 -13.91 18.09
C GLY A 31 1.65 -15.04 17.11
N THR A 32 0.64 -14.84 16.27
CA THR A 32 0.29 -15.77 15.18
C THR A 32 1.13 -15.52 13.92
N SER A 33 1.52 -14.27 13.71
CA SER A 33 2.41 -13.86 12.63
C SER A 33 3.20 -12.61 13.00
N ARG A 34 4.30 -12.35 12.28
CA ARG A 34 5.04 -11.09 12.36
C ARG A 34 5.56 -10.64 11.01
N ALA A 35 5.77 -9.34 10.87
CA ALA A 35 6.44 -8.75 9.72
C ALA A 35 7.71 -8.04 10.18
N THR A 36 8.84 -8.36 9.56
CA THR A 36 10.15 -7.75 9.87
C THR A 36 10.71 -7.04 8.65
N ILE A 37 11.20 -5.82 8.86
CA ILE A 37 11.81 -4.98 7.82
C ILE A 37 13.27 -4.70 8.16
N LEU A 38 14.15 -5.23 7.32
CA LEU A 38 15.59 -5.06 7.34
C LEU A 38 16.01 -3.86 6.47
N PRO A 39 17.20 -3.27 6.71
CA PRO A 39 18.22 -3.69 7.69
C PRO A 39 17.99 -3.20 9.12
N GLN A 40 17.05 -2.29 9.36
CA GLN A 40 16.86 -1.69 10.69
C GLN A 40 16.22 -2.64 11.72
N GLY A 41 15.60 -3.75 11.29
CA GLY A 41 15.01 -4.73 12.19
C GLY A 41 13.67 -4.26 12.78
N HIS A 42 12.90 -3.45 12.06
CA HIS A 42 11.57 -3.05 12.51
C HIS A 42 10.62 -4.25 12.47
N VAL A 43 9.96 -4.53 13.60
CA VAL A 43 9.03 -5.67 13.73
C VAL A 43 7.62 -5.14 13.99
N LEU A 44 6.66 -5.65 13.22
CA LEU A 44 5.23 -5.51 13.48
C LEU A 44 4.67 -6.85 13.95
N LEU A 45 4.03 -6.85 15.11
CA LEU A 45 3.32 -7.98 15.69
C LEU A 45 1.79 -7.75 15.55
N PRO A 46 0.96 -8.79 15.75
CA PRO A 46 -0.47 -8.64 15.76
C PRO A 46 -0.91 -7.71 16.90
N ILE A 47 -1.83 -6.81 16.60
CA ILE A 47 -2.47 -5.89 17.53
C ILE A 47 -3.98 -6.09 17.37
N PRO A 48 -4.56 -7.10 18.06
CA PRO A 48 -5.99 -7.35 18.02
C PRO A 48 -6.77 -6.09 18.42
N GLY A 49 -7.89 -5.86 17.78
CA GLY A 49 -8.73 -4.71 18.07
C GLY A 49 -9.99 -4.71 17.23
N GLU A 50 -10.72 -3.60 17.30
CA GLU A 50 -11.91 -3.38 16.49
C GLU A 50 -11.59 -3.42 14.98
N GLU A 51 -12.63 -3.65 14.20
CA GLU A 51 -12.56 -3.60 12.75
C GLU A 51 -12.12 -2.22 12.28
N VAL A 52 -11.19 -2.19 11.33
CA VAL A 52 -10.67 -0.95 10.78
C VAL A 52 -11.73 -0.33 9.89
N ALA A 53 -11.99 0.97 10.08
CA ALA A 53 -12.94 1.69 9.26
C ALA A 53 -12.63 1.58 7.76
N HIS A 54 -13.68 1.65 6.95
CA HIS A 54 -13.59 1.75 5.50
C HIS A 54 -14.16 3.10 5.06
N ARG A 55 -13.36 3.90 4.36
CA ARG A 55 -13.74 5.23 3.88
C ARG A 55 -13.09 5.51 2.52
N ASP A 56 -13.58 6.53 1.84
CA ASP A 56 -12.94 7.05 0.63
C ASP A 56 -11.47 7.45 0.88
N PRO A 57 -10.61 7.46 -0.16
CA PRO A 57 -9.22 7.88 -0.01
C PRO A 57 -9.09 9.32 0.51
N GLY A 58 -8.26 9.50 1.53
CA GLY A 58 -7.88 10.80 2.10
C GLY A 58 -6.68 11.44 1.40
N ALA A 59 -6.04 12.39 2.09
CA ALA A 59 -4.89 13.15 1.58
C ALA A 59 -3.61 12.31 1.42
N PHE A 60 -3.51 11.18 2.12
CA PHE A 60 -2.36 10.28 2.10
C PHE A 60 -2.80 8.83 1.89
N LEU A 61 -1.97 8.11 1.16
CA LEU A 61 -2.10 6.67 0.92
C LEU A 61 -0.83 5.99 1.44
N LEU A 62 -0.99 4.92 2.20
CA LEU A 62 0.10 4.02 2.55
C LEU A 62 0.00 2.76 1.70
N ASP A 63 1.07 2.47 1.00
CA ASP A 63 1.30 1.18 0.35
C ASP A 63 2.07 0.27 1.33
N PRO A 64 1.42 -0.69 2.02
CA PRO A 64 2.12 -1.49 3.02
C PRO A 64 3.22 -2.34 2.42
N ASN A 65 4.21 -2.65 3.25
CA ASN A 65 5.31 -3.53 2.90
C ASN A 65 4.78 -4.95 2.57
N PRO A 66 5.34 -5.65 1.57
CA PRO A 66 4.99 -7.04 1.29
C PRO A 66 5.09 -7.99 2.50
N ALA A 67 6.00 -7.76 3.44
CA ALA A 67 6.06 -8.54 4.69
C ALA A 67 4.79 -8.35 5.54
N VAL A 68 4.30 -7.12 5.66
CA VAL A 68 3.06 -6.79 6.39
C VAL A 68 1.84 -7.44 5.72
N THR A 69 1.74 -7.34 4.39
CA THR A 69 0.61 -7.93 3.66
C THR A 69 0.62 -9.45 3.74
N ARG A 70 1.78 -10.09 3.65
CA ARG A 70 1.91 -11.55 3.78
C ARG A 70 1.68 -12.05 5.21
N ALA A 71 2.08 -11.28 6.22
CA ALA A 71 1.81 -11.58 7.61
C ALA A 71 0.34 -11.40 8.00
N GLY A 72 -0.50 -10.80 7.13
CA GLY A 72 -1.90 -10.51 7.45
C GLY A 72 -2.08 -9.32 8.39
N LEU A 73 -1.07 -8.47 8.55
CA LEU A 73 -1.00 -7.43 9.58
C LEU A 73 -1.44 -6.04 9.10
N VAL A 74 -2.21 -5.98 8.00
CA VAL A 74 -2.63 -4.70 7.40
C VAL A 74 -3.55 -3.93 8.34
N GLU A 75 -4.47 -4.62 9.00
CA GLU A 75 -5.40 -3.97 9.93
C GLU A 75 -4.75 -3.60 11.25
N ASP A 76 -3.80 -4.40 11.71
CA ASP A 76 -2.96 -4.09 12.87
C ASP A 76 -2.14 -2.82 12.62
N LEU A 77 -1.55 -2.70 11.41
CA LEU A 77 -0.86 -1.49 10.99
C LEU A 77 -1.82 -0.31 10.93
N ALA A 78 -3.03 -0.48 10.37
CA ALA A 78 -4.01 0.60 10.28
C ALA A 78 -4.42 1.12 11.66
N ARG A 79 -4.71 0.22 12.61
CA ARG A 79 -5.02 0.56 14.00
C ARG A 79 -3.89 1.36 14.65
N SER A 80 -2.64 0.90 14.51
CA SER A 80 -1.48 1.59 15.08
C SER A 80 -1.26 3.00 14.54
N LEU A 81 -1.75 3.29 13.33
CA LEU A 81 -1.59 4.56 12.65
C LEU A 81 -2.83 5.45 12.70
N GLY A 82 -3.96 4.96 13.22
CA GLY A 82 -5.26 5.63 13.07
C GLY A 82 -5.69 5.78 11.60
N ALA A 83 -5.23 4.89 10.72
CA ALA A 83 -5.55 4.88 9.29
C ALA A 83 -6.79 4.00 9.01
N TRP A 84 -7.34 4.14 7.81
CA TRP A 84 -8.48 3.33 7.34
C TRP A 84 -8.17 2.59 6.04
N LYS A 85 -8.94 1.55 5.73
CA LYS A 85 -8.87 0.86 4.43
C LYS A 85 -9.71 1.62 3.42
N ILE A 86 -9.31 1.61 2.15
CA ILE A 86 -10.10 2.21 1.05
C ILE A 86 -10.98 1.19 0.32
N ASP A 87 -10.73 -0.10 0.53
CA ASP A 87 -11.53 -1.22 0.05
C ASP A 87 -11.15 -2.48 0.86
N PRO A 88 -12.12 -3.36 1.19
CA PRO A 88 -11.87 -4.52 2.04
C PRO A 88 -10.92 -5.56 1.42
N GLN A 89 -10.83 -5.62 0.09
CA GLN A 89 -10.07 -6.64 -0.65
C GLN A 89 -8.64 -6.23 -1.01
N ILE A 90 -8.22 -5.00 -0.69
CA ILE A 90 -6.87 -4.50 -0.98
C ILE A 90 -6.19 -3.99 0.28
N ALA A 91 -4.86 -4.02 0.26
CA ALA A 91 -4.06 -3.67 1.41
C ALA A 91 -3.79 -2.15 1.56
N PHE A 92 -4.22 -1.29 0.63
CA PHE A 92 -3.93 0.14 0.76
C PHE A 92 -4.64 0.73 1.97
N LEU A 93 -3.89 1.49 2.77
CA LEU A 93 -4.41 2.27 3.89
C LEU A 93 -4.39 3.75 3.53
N SER A 94 -5.24 4.54 4.16
CA SER A 94 -5.35 5.97 3.89
C SER A 94 -5.53 6.78 5.17
N SER A 95 -5.14 8.05 5.10
CA SER A 95 -5.24 9.02 6.19
C SER A 95 -5.40 10.44 5.64
N ASP A 96 -5.99 11.33 6.44
CA ASP A 96 -6.02 12.76 6.17
C ASP A 96 -4.72 13.45 6.61
N GLN A 97 -3.92 12.78 7.45
CA GLN A 97 -2.65 13.28 7.97
C GLN A 97 -1.47 12.47 7.42
N PRO A 98 -0.27 13.06 7.34
CA PRO A 98 0.93 12.35 6.91
C PRO A 98 1.20 11.11 7.79
N LEU A 99 1.37 9.96 7.14
CA LEU A 99 1.68 8.69 7.80
C LEU A 99 3.20 8.49 7.85
N HIS A 100 3.74 8.25 9.04
CA HIS A 100 5.16 7.98 9.25
C HIS A 100 5.33 6.57 9.84
N THR A 101 5.90 5.67 9.05
CA THR A 101 6.07 4.27 9.45
C THR A 101 7.13 3.59 8.59
N PRO A 102 7.94 2.66 9.15
CA PRO A 102 8.80 1.81 8.35
C PRO A 102 8.02 0.74 7.57
N PHE A 103 6.76 0.49 7.97
CA PHE A 103 5.95 -0.64 7.50
C PHE A 103 5.25 -0.42 6.15
N GLY A 104 5.56 0.67 5.45
CA GLY A 104 5.00 0.95 4.13
C GLY A 104 5.63 2.18 3.48
N ARG A 105 5.23 2.44 2.23
CA ARG A 105 5.57 3.68 1.53
C ARG A 105 4.37 4.62 1.60
N THR A 106 4.56 5.77 2.23
CA THR A 106 3.57 6.84 2.26
C THR A 106 3.61 7.62 0.94
N LEU A 107 2.44 7.97 0.43
CA LEU A 107 2.23 8.71 -0.80
C LEU A 107 1.24 9.84 -0.52
N ARG A 108 1.58 11.06 -0.94
CA ARG A 108 0.64 12.18 -0.91
C ARG A 108 -0.29 12.08 -2.12
N VAL A 109 -1.59 12.11 -1.89
CA VAL A 109 -2.60 12.09 -2.94
C VAL A 109 -2.78 13.51 -3.51
N LEU A 110 -2.55 13.66 -4.81
CA LEU A 110 -2.82 14.91 -5.55
C LEU A 110 -4.21 14.91 -6.19
N ASP A 111 -4.71 13.71 -6.46
CA ASP A 111 -5.98 13.50 -7.13
C ASP A 111 -6.50 12.08 -6.89
N SER A 112 -7.80 11.94 -6.65
CA SER A 112 -8.49 10.68 -6.38
C SER A 112 -9.81 10.68 -7.14
N ARG A 113 -10.04 9.68 -8.00
CA ARG A 113 -11.23 9.62 -8.85
C ARG A 113 -11.58 8.20 -9.32
N PRO A 114 -12.85 7.95 -9.69
CA PRO A 114 -13.19 6.76 -10.49
C PRO A 114 -12.32 6.66 -11.73
N TRP A 115 -11.98 5.44 -12.13
CA TRP A 115 -11.17 5.20 -13.32
C TRP A 115 -11.90 5.66 -14.60
N GLU A 116 -11.35 6.68 -15.24
CA GLU A 116 -11.72 7.07 -16.60
C GLU A 116 -10.47 7.59 -17.32
N GLN A 117 -10.12 6.95 -18.43
CA GLN A 117 -8.81 7.14 -19.06
C GLN A 117 -8.62 8.56 -19.62
N LYS A 118 -9.65 9.15 -20.24
CA LYS A 118 -9.53 10.49 -20.85
C LYS A 118 -9.35 11.56 -19.77
N ALA A 119 -10.15 11.50 -18.71
CA ALA A 119 -10.11 12.40 -17.56
C ALA A 119 -8.80 12.25 -16.78
N LEU A 120 -8.32 11.01 -16.59
CA LEU A 120 -7.03 10.77 -15.97
C LEU A 120 -5.90 11.40 -16.78
N ARG A 121 -5.88 11.18 -18.10
CA ARG A 121 -4.87 11.75 -18.98
C ARG A 121 -4.92 13.28 -19.00
N ALA A 122 -6.11 13.88 -18.98
CA ALA A 122 -6.27 15.33 -18.87
C ALA A 122 -5.71 15.85 -17.54
N ARG A 123 -5.99 15.15 -16.42
CA ARG A 123 -5.49 15.54 -15.10
C ARG A 123 -3.98 15.43 -14.99
N LEU A 124 -3.37 14.34 -15.47
CA LEU A 124 -1.91 14.16 -15.48
C LEU A 124 -1.22 15.30 -16.23
N ARG A 125 -1.78 15.76 -17.37
CA ARG A 125 -1.25 16.93 -18.09
C ARG A 125 -1.43 18.23 -17.33
N ALA A 126 -2.59 18.44 -16.70
CA ALA A 126 -2.85 19.63 -15.90
C ALA A 126 -1.91 19.76 -14.68
N LEU A 127 -1.40 18.63 -14.20
CA LEU A 127 -0.39 18.55 -13.13
C LEU A 127 1.07 18.55 -13.67
N ASP A 128 1.26 18.80 -14.96
CA ASP A 128 2.56 18.75 -15.64
C ASP A 128 3.33 17.42 -15.45
N ILE A 129 2.61 16.30 -15.35
CA ILE A 129 3.25 14.99 -15.21
C ILE A 129 3.78 14.50 -16.57
N GLY A 130 5.09 14.22 -16.62
CA GLY A 130 5.80 13.63 -17.75
C GLY A 130 6.04 12.14 -17.64
N SER A 131 6.08 11.61 -16.42
CA SER A 131 6.28 10.18 -16.18
C SER A 131 5.51 9.70 -14.95
N VAL A 132 5.08 8.44 -14.99
CA VAL A 132 4.36 7.81 -13.89
C VAL A 132 5.02 6.48 -13.52
N ASP A 133 5.11 6.16 -12.23
CA ASP A 133 5.26 4.79 -11.73
C ASP A 133 3.85 4.20 -11.56
N ILE A 134 3.48 3.19 -12.34
CA ILE A 134 2.12 2.63 -12.31
C ILE A 134 2.07 1.45 -11.34
N ARG A 135 1.29 1.59 -10.27
CA ARG A 135 1.04 0.52 -9.29
C ARG A 135 -0.39 0.03 -9.41
N ARG A 136 -0.56 -1.29 -9.59
CA ARG A 136 -1.89 -1.90 -9.75
C ARG A 136 -2.18 -2.89 -8.65
N ARG A 137 -3.39 -2.81 -8.07
CA ARG A 137 -3.91 -3.77 -7.10
C ARG A 137 -5.42 -3.95 -7.29
N GLY A 138 -5.86 -5.17 -7.55
CA GLY A 138 -7.28 -5.47 -7.69
C GLY A 138 -7.91 -4.95 -9.00
N LEU A 139 -7.12 -4.65 -10.03
CA LEU A 139 -7.62 -4.28 -11.37
C LEU A 139 -6.87 -5.01 -12.49
N ALA A 140 -7.62 -5.46 -13.49
CA ALA A 140 -7.09 -6.06 -14.73
C ALA A 140 -6.56 -4.98 -15.71
N GLY A 141 -5.69 -5.37 -16.65
CA GLY A 141 -5.14 -4.51 -17.71
C GLY A 141 -3.63 -4.68 -17.90
N ASP A 142 -3.06 -3.98 -18.87
CA ASP A 142 -1.63 -3.98 -19.20
C ASP A 142 -0.99 -2.60 -18.86
N VAL A 143 0.18 -2.61 -18.19
CA VAL A 143 0.84 -1.40 -17.65
C VAL A 143 1.52 -0.70 -18.82
N GLU A 144 2.12 -1.50 -19.70
CA GLU A 144 2.86 -1.04 -20.86
C GLU A 144 1.91 -0.40 -21.87
N ASP A 145 0.76 -1.03 -22.13
CA ASP A 145 -0.30 -0.43 -22.95
C ASP A 145 -0.76 0.91 -22.39
N LEU A 146 -1.00 0.98 -21.08
CA LEU A 146 -1.42 2.23 -20.46
C LEU A 146 -0.34 3.31 -20.60
N HIS A 147 0.93 2.97 -20.37
CA HIS A 147 2.05 3.89 -20.62
C HIS A 147 2.05 4.42 -22.05
N ARG A 148 1.89 3.53 -23.05
CA ARG A 148 1.81 3.90 -24.47
C ARG A 148 0.63 4.83 -24.76
N GLN A 149 -0.51 4.62 -24.10
CA GLN A 149 -1.73 5.40 -24.33
C GLN A 149 -1.70 6.79 -23.67
N LEU A 150 -1.04 6.92 -22.50
CA LEU A 150 -0.98 8.20 -21.77
C LEU A 150 -0.22 9.28 -22.55
N LYS A 151 0.87 8.93 -23.25
CA LYS A 151 1.72 9.85 -24.06
C LYS A 151 2.03 11.16 -23.32
N LEU A 152 2.53 11.04 -22.08
CA LEU A 152 2.85 12.15 -21.19
C LEU A 152 4.08 12.93 -21.68
N ARG A 153 4.14 14.23 -21.39
CA ARG A 153 5.20 15.15 -21.86
C ARG A 153 5.59 16.25 -20.87
N GLY A 154 5.03 16.23 -19.66
CA GLY A 154 5.34 17.24 -18.65
C GLY A 154 6.73 17.06 -18.03
N THR A 155 7.05 17.86 -17.03
CA THR A 155 8.36 17.83 -16.34
C THR A 155 8.36 17.05 -15.02
N GLN A 156 7.17 16.83 -14.44
CA GLN A 156 7.01 16.23 -13.12
C GLN A 156 6.88 14.70 -13.19
N ARG A 157 7.11 14.03 -12.05
CA ARG A 157 6.93 12.58 -11.89
C ARG A 157 5.86 12.31 -10.84
N ALA A 158 5.06 11.27 -11.05
CA ALA A 158 4.05 10.83 -10.10
C ALA A 158 4.04 9.29 -9.95
N THR A 159 3.38 8.79 -8.93
CA THR A 159 2.94 7.39 -8.85
C THR A 159 1.45 7.37 -9.19
N LEU A 160 1.07 6.59 -10.20
CA LEU A 160 -0.32 6.32 -10.54
C LEU A 160 -0.74 5.02 -9.87
N VAL A 161 -1.55 5.11 -8.82
CA VAL A 161 -2.13 3.94 -8.17
C VAL A 161 -3.47 3.63 -8.83
N MET A 162 -3.56 2.48 -9.49
CA MET A 162 -4.81 1.96 -10.05
C MET A 162 -5.31 0.84 -9.17
N THR A 163 -6.48 1.04 -8.58
CA THR A 163 -7.02 0.10 -7.62
C THR A 163 -8.53 0.14 -7.58
N ARG A 164 -9.13 -0.35 -6.50
CA ARG A 164 -10.57 -0.29 -6.26
C ARG A 164 -10.86 0.52 -5.00
N VAL A 165 -11.99 1.20 -5.01
CA VAL A 165 -12.57 1.86 -3.84
C VAL A 165 -14.01 1.43 -3.78
N ASP A 166 -14.36 0.68 -2.74
CA ASP A 166 -15.70 0.08 -2.59
C ASP A 166 -16.13 -0.69 -3.85
N ASP A 167 -15.27 -1.65 -4.26
CA ASP A 167 -15.39 -2.52 -5.43
C ASP A 167 -15.48 -1.82 -6.80
N ARG A 168 -15.25 -0.50 -6.87
CA ARG A 168 -15.25 0.27 -8.12
C ARG A 168 -13.84 0.59 -8.60
N PRO A 169 -13.53 0.46 -9.90
CA PRO A 169 -12.24 0.88 -10.45
C PRO A 169 -11.92 2.35 -10.15
N TRP A 170 -10.72 2.58 -9.64
CA TRP A 170 -10.28 3.87 -9.10
C TRP A 170 -8.84 4.19 -9.51
N ALA A 171 -8.55 5.49 -9.67
CA ALA A 171 -7.21 6.00 -9.90
C ALA A 171 -6.86 7.06 -8.85
N LEU A 172 -5.65 6.94 -8.29
CA LEU A 172 -5.03 7.98 -7.50
C LEU A 172 -3.73 8.44 -8.17
N ILE A 173 -3.57 9.75 -8.32
CA ILE A 173 -2.31 10.36 -8.72
C ILE A 173 -1.62 10.81 -7.44
N CYS A 174 -0.44 10.26 -7.18
CA CYS A 174 0.29 10.52 -5.96
C CYS A 174 1.72 10.99 -6.21
N THR A 175 2.34 11.61 -5.21
CA THR A 175 3.77 11.88 -5.15
C THR A 175 4.35 11.34 -3.86
N ASP A 176 5.68 11.21 -3.80
CA ASP A 176 6.33 11.04 -2.50
C ASP A 176 6.03 12.27 -1.63
N PRO A 177 5.78 12.08 -0.32
CA PRO A 177 5.67 13.21 0.60
C PRO A 177 6.99 13.99 0.60
N PRO A 178 6.96 15.31 0.81
CA PRO A 178 8.20 16.09 0.92
C PRO A 178 9.10 15.51 2.00
N SER A 179 10.39 15.36 1.70
CA SER A 179 11.39 15.01 2.70
C SER A 179 11.44 16.12 3.75
N HIS A 180 11.18 15.80 5.00
CA HIS A 180 11.46 16.68 6.13
C HIS A 180 12.95 16.64 6.48
#